data_AF-A0A327L439-F1
#
_entry.id   AF-A0A327L439-F1
#
_cell.length_a   1.000
_cell.length_b   1.000
_cell.length_c   1.000
_cell.angle_alpha   90.00
_cell.angle_beta   90.00
_cell.angle_gamma   90.00
#
_symmetry.space_group_name_H-M   'P 1'
#
loop_
_entity.id
_entity.type
_entity.pdbx_description
1 polymer ?
#
loop_
_entity_poly.entity_id
_entity_poly.type
_entity_poly.pdbx_seq_one_letter_code
_entity_poly.pdbx_strand_id
1 'polypeptide(L)'
;MITVPRIRRIDIAILLGLLGLAVLAQPVRSESFSDKLTRQLNSNAQRETQKQLDRGLSVDEEAIKASLPEGADRRSVLRTRAALYEKVADFPHAEADFNALLGLSPSDPAVYLDRGYYYLRRQRYADAIADFMAGARLEPRKTAYPYALGRVYAAMGQHERAIGSYNDAIRLDSQDARALLARAEAKINLERYADAKVDYNRALRSALRSSTDRFFAYVGRGYAAMVLEEWDAAVMDFDRALEIDQNAFNAIVWRAYSNERRGRVDLAIEDYERAITYDPADAATRISLQRLRSK
;
A
#
# COMPACT_ATOMS: atom_id res chain seq x y z
N MET A 1 25.32 -35.49 24.50
CA MET A 1 25.09 -35.31 23.05
C MET A 1 23.59 -35.18 22.83
N ILE A 2 23.09 -33.95 22.75
CA ILE A 2 21.67 -33.66 22.57
C ILE A 2 21.54 -33.02 21.20
N THR A 3 20.82 -33.69 20.32
CA THR A 3 20.56 -33.32 18.93
C THR A 3 19.63 -32.11 18.87
N VAL A 4 20.12 -31.00 18.30
CA VAL A 4 19.32 -29.82 17.94
C VAL A 4 18.43 -30.18 16.75
N PRO A 5 17.10 -29.97 16.81
CA PRO A 5 16.26 -30.20 15.65
C PRO A 5 16.48 -29.08 14.63
N ARG A 6 17.05 -29.47 13.48
CA ARG A 6 17.21 -28.64 12.29
C ARG A 6 15.81 -28.40 11.70
N ILE A 7 15.22 -27.24 11.98
CA ILE A 7 13.94 -26.84 11.39
C ILE A 7 14.16 -26.67 9.87
N ARG A 8 13.49 -27.53 9.11
CA ARG A 8 13.51 -27.54 7.65
C ARG A 8 12.75 -26.33 7.11
N ARG A 9 13.25 -25.82 5.99
CA ARG A 9 12.64 -24.82 5.10
C ARG A 9 11.12 -25.01 5.00
N ILE A 10 10.37 -24.04 5.49
CA ILE A 10 8.96 -23.82 5.16
C ILE A 10 8.95 -22.55 4.31
N ASP A 11 8.36 -22.65 3.13
CA ASP A 11 8.37 -21.68 2.05
C ASP A 11 8.00 -20.26 2.49
N ILE A 12 8.95 -19.32 2.40
CA ILE A 12 8.74 -17.86 2.55
C ILE A 12 8.15 -17.31 1.26
N ALA A 13 6.99 -17.85 0.86
CA ALA A 13 6.22 -17.39 -0.31
C ALA A 13 4.81 -16.92 0.06
N ILE A 14 4.49 -16.79 1.35
CA ILE A 14 3.18 -16.32 1.82
C ILE A 14 3.39 -15.23 2.87
N LEU A 15 3.77 -14.03 2.44
CA LEU A 15 3.61 -12.83 3.26
C LEU A 15 3.31 -11.53 2.48
N LEU A 16 2.88 -11.65 1.21
CA LEU A 16 2.30 -10.53 0.45
C LEU A 16 1.01 -10.85 -0.31
N GLY A 17 0.31 -11.92 0.08
CA GLY A 17 -0.98 -12.28 -0.50
C GLY A 17 -2.04 -12.44 0.57
N LEU A 18 -2.62 -11.34 1.05
CA LEU A 18 -3.92 -11.37 1.73
C LEU A 18 -4.95 -10.59 0.92
N LEU A 19 -5.42 -11.25 -0.14
CA LEU A 19 -6.74 -11.01 -0.73
C LEU A 19 -7.24 -12.35 -1.30
N GLY A 20 -8.25 -12.91 -0.62
CA GLY A 20 -9.19 -13.87 -1.22
C GLY A 20 -8.96 -15.34 -0.93
N LEU A 21 -9.44 -15.79 0.25
CA LEU A 21 -10.45 -16.86 0.43
C LEU A 21 -10.31 -17.52 1.81
N ALA A 22 -11.19 -17.13 2.73
CA ALA A 22 -11.67 -18.02 3.79
C ALA A 22 -13.09 -17.58 4.17
N VAL A 23 -14.07 -18.15 3.47
CA VAL A 23 -15.38 -18.39 4.09
C VAL A 23 -15.18 -19.62 4.98
N LEU A 24 -15.26 -19.44 6.29
CA LEU A 24 -16.16 -20.17 7.20
C LEU A 24 -15.92 -19.73 8.66
N ALA A 25 -16.98 -19.12 9.21
CA ALA A 25 -17.31 -18.91 10.63
C ALA A 25 -16.30 -18.20 11.55
N GLN A 26 -16.49 -16.88 11.73
CA GLN A 26 -15.94 -16.13 12.87
C GLN A 26 -16.95 -16.07 14.04
N PRO A 27 -16.50 -16.04 15.31
CA PRO A 27 -17.31 -15.45 16.38
C PRO A 27 -17.41 -13.95 16.11
N VAL A 28 -18.65 -13.48 15.99
CA VAL A 28 -18.99 -12.08 15.71
C VAL A 28 -18.39 -11.18 16.79
N ARG A 29 -17.32 -10.44 16.47
CA ARG A 29 -17.02 -9.21 17.21
C ARG A 29 -18.23 -8.31 17.06
N SER A 30 -18.79 -7.83 18.17
CA SER A 30 -19.84 -6.81 18.14
C SER A 30 -19.26 -5.53 17.57
N GLU A 31 -19.41 -5.39 16.26
CA GLU A 31 -19.15 -4.19 15.47
C GLU A 31 -19.73 -2.97 16.20
N SER A 32 -18.90 -1.94 16.44
CA SER A 32 -19.33 -0.76 17.18
C SER A 32 -20.47 -0.06 16.42
N PHE A 33 -21.33 0.68 17.11
CA PHE A 33 -22.40 1.44 16.44
C PHE A 33 -21.83 2.40 15.37
N SER A 34 -20.64 2.97 15.61
CA SER A 34 -19.94 3.82 14.64
C SER A 34 -19.44 3.02 13.43
N ASP A 35 -18.94 1.80 13.61
CA ASP A 35 -18.52 0.92 12.50
C ASP A 35 -19.71 0.42 11.69
N LYS A 36 -20.80 0.04 12.37
CA LYS A 36 -22.08 -0.34 11.75
C LYS A 36 -22.65 0.82 10.95
N LEU A 37 -22.66 2.02 11.54
CA LEU A 37 -23.19 3.22 10.90
C LEU A 37 -22.28 3.68 9.76
N THR A 38 -20.96 3.61 9.90
CA THR A 38 -20.00 3.98 8.85
C THR A 38 -20.05 2.99 7.69
N ARG A 39 -20.12 1.67 7.96
CA ARG A 39 -20.37 0.67 6.92
C ARG A 39 -21.75 0.81 6.31
N GLN A 40 -22.81 1.06 7.08
CA GLN A 40 -24.14 1.29 6.55
C GLN A 40 -24.20 2.56 5.72
N LEU A 41 -23.57 3.66 6.14
CA LEU A 41 -23.52 4.90 5.36
C LEU A 41 -22.69 4.74 4.09
N ASN A 42 -21.53 4.08 4.16
CA ASN A 42 -20.68 3.83 2.99
C ASN A 42 -21.33 2.82 2.02
N SER A 43 -21.97 1.77 2.54
CA SER A 43 -22.69 0.79 1.72
C SER A 43 -24.02 1.33 1.20
N ASN A 44 -24.72 2.20 1.93
CA ASN A 44 -25.92 2.87 1.45
C ASN A 44 -25.59 3.95 0.42
N ALA A 45 -24.50 4.71 0.59
CA ALA A 45 -24.03 5.66 -0.41
C ALA A 45 -23.61 4.94 -1.70
N GLN A 46 -22.89 3.81 -1.59
CA GLN A 46 -22.54 2.97 -2.74
C GLN A 46 -23.77 2.32 -3.37
N ARG A 47 -24.70 1.78 -2.57
CA ARG A 47 -25.95 1.17 -3.06
C ARG A 47 -26.87 2.19 -3.71
N GLU A 48 -26.97 3.41 -3.17
CA GLU A 48 -27.79 4.47 -3.73
C GLU A 48 -27.16 5.00 -5.03
N THR A 49 -25.83 5.13 -5.07
CA THR A 49 -25.11 5.46 -6.30
C THR A 49 -25.31 4.37 -7.36
N GLN A 50 -25.15 3.09 -6.98
CA GLN A 50 -25.39 1.94 -7.86
C GLN A 50 -26.84 1.88 -8.34
N LYS A 51 -27.81 2.12 -7.46
CA LYS A 51 -29.24 2.14 -7.78
C LYS A 51 -29.61 3.32 -8.68
N GLN A 52 -28.91 4.44 -8.60
CA GLN A 52 -29.06 5.57 -9.53
C GLN A 52 -28.50 5.23 -10.91
N LEU A 53 -27.39 4.48 -10.98
CA LEU A 53 -26.81 3.98 -12.24
C LEU A 53 -27.63 2.86 -12.88
N ASP A 54 -28.15 1.92 -12.09
CA ASP A 54 -29.06 0.86 -12.56
C ASP A 54 -30.39 1.46 -13.09
N ARG A 55 -30.72 2.69 -12.68
CA ARG A 55 -31.82 3.51 -13.23
C ARG A 55 -31.44 4.28 -14.49
N GLY A 56 -30.25 4.05 -15.05
CA GLY A 56 -29.80 4.67 -16.31
C GLY A 56 -29.35 6.12 -16.19
N LEU A 57 -29.03 6.62 -14.98
CA LEU A 57 -28.33 7.89 -14.85
C LEU A 57 -26.90 7.70 -15.37
N SER A 58 -26.68 7.96 -16.66
CA SER A 58 -25.34 8.22 -17.19
C SER A 58 -24.70 9.31 -16.36
N VAL A 59 -23.40 9.21 -16.04
CA VAL A 59 -22.67 10.31 -15.43
C VAL A 59 -22.74 11.50 -16.40
N ASP A 60 -23.65 12.45 -16.11
CA ASP A 60 -24.08 13.48 -17.05
C ASP A 60 -22.95 14.48 -17.31
N GLU A 61 -22.60 14.64 -18.59
CA GLU A 61 -21.54 15.51 -19.06
C GLU A 61 -21.80 16.98 -18.70
N GLU A 62 -23.06 17.42 -18.82
CA GLU A 62 -23.45 18.80 -18.52
C GLU A 62 -23.44 19.06 -17.01
N ALA A 63 -23.87 18.09 -16.21
CA ALA A 63 -23.79 18.18 -14.74
C ALA A 63 -22.33 18.23 -14.26
N ILE A 64 -21.44 17.41 -14.84
CA ILE A 64 -20.00 17.49 -14.54
C ILE A 64 -19.44 18.84 -14.95
N LYS A 65 -19.72 19.30 -16.17
CA LYS A 65 -19.22 20.57 -16.67
C LYS A 65 -19.66 21.74 -15.79
N ALA A 66 -20.91 21.74 -15.32
CA ALA A 66 -21.44 22.75 -14.39
C ALA A 66 -20.78 22.69 -12.99
N SER A 67 -20.24 21.54 -12.59
CA SER A 67 -19.53 21.37 -11.32
C SER A 67 -18.05 21.76 -11.37
N LEU A 68 -17.48 21.94 -12.56
CA LEU A 68 -16.08 22.31 -12.76
C LEU A 68 -15.91 23.84 -12.80
N PRO A 69 -14.69 24.36 -12.54
CA PRO A 69 -14.42 25.79 -12.64
C PRO A 69 -14.83 26.37 -14.01
N GLU A 70 -15.24 27.64 -14.00
CA GLU A 70 -15.61 28.35 -15.23
C GLU A 70 -14.46 28.30 -16.26
N GLY A 71 -14.78 27.91 -17.50
CA GLY A 71 -13.78 27.68 -18.55
C GLY A 71 -13.21 26.25 -18.62
N ALA A 72 -13.75 25.30 -17.85
CA ALA A 72 -13.37 23.88 -17.96
C ALA A 72 -13.57 23.36 -19.39
N ASP A 73 -12.51 22.80 -19.96
CA ASP A 73 -12.52 22.24 -21.30
C ASP A 73 -13.03 20.79 -21.31
N ARG A 74 -13.31 20.29 -22.52
CA ARG A 74 -13.79 18.91 -22.72
C ARG A 74 -12.86 17.85 -22.11
N ARG A 75 -11.55 18.12 -22.06
CA ARG A 75 -10.55 17.22 -21.47
C ARG A 75 -10.75 17.07 -19.96
N SER A 76 -11.01 18.19 -19.28
CA SER A 76 -11.30 18.23 -17.86
C SER A 76 -12.61 17.49 -17.52
N VAL A 77 -13.62 17.63 -18.37
CA VAL A 77 -14.89 16.89 -18.24
C VAL A 77 -14.68 15.39 -18.41
N LEU A 78 -14.00 14.95 -19.48
CA LEU A 78 -13.72 13.53 -19.74
C LEU A 78 -12.89 12.89 -18.62
N ARG A 79 -11.85 13.59 -18.12
CA ARG A 79 -11.03 13.10 -17.00
C ARG A 79 -11.88 12.89 -15.75
N THR A 80 -12.73 13.85 -15.41
CA THR A 80 -13.62 13.77 -14.24
C THR A 80 -14.65 12.65 -14.41
N ARG A 81 -15.25 12.54 -15.60
CA ARG A 81 -16.24 11.51 -15.91
C ARG A 81 -15.64 10.11 -15.85
N ALA A 82 -14.45 9.90 -16.41
CA ALA A 82 -13.72 8.64 -16.32
C ALA A 82 -13.46 8.21 -14.87
N ALA A 83 -13.05 9.15 -14.01
CA ALA A 83 -12.82 8.87 -12.59
C ALA A 83 -14.12 8.52 -11.83
N LEU A 84 -15.23 9.17 -12.18
CA LEU A 84 -16.55 8.87 -11.61
C LEU A 84 -17.03 7.49 -12.06
N TYR A 85 -16.96 7.18 -13.35
CA TYR A 85 -17.27 5.86 -13.89
C TYR A 85 -16.43 4.76 -13.23
N GLU A 86 -15.14 4.99 -13.01
CA GLU A 86 -14.28 4.05 -12.29
C GLU A 86 -14.75 3.83 -10.84
N LYS A 87 -15.11 4.90 -10.12
CA LYS A 87 -15.57 4.82 -8.72
C LYS A 87 -16.85 4.00 -8.57
N VAL A 88 -17.70 4.02 -9.58
CA VAL A 88 -18.97 3.28 -9.61
C VAL A 88 -18.88 1.96 -10.37
N ALA A 89 -17.65 1.51 -10.67
CA ALA A 89 -17.37 0.26 -11.34
C ALA A 89 -17.94 0.10 -12.76
N ASP A 90 -18.28 1.21 -13.43
CA ASP A 90 -18.62 1.23 -14.85
C ASP A 90 -17.34 1.35 -15.70
N PHE A 91 -16.59 0.25 -15.71
CA PHE A 91 -15.27 0.20 -16.36
C PHE A 91 -15.30 0.44 -17.87
N PRO A 92 -16.30 -0.04 -18.65
CA PRO A 92 -16.39 0.24 -20.08
C PRO A 92 -16.47 1.74 -20.39
N HIS A 93 -17.32 2.49 -19.68
CA HIS A 93 -17.42 3.93 -19.91
C HIS A 93 -16.20 4.69 -19.39
N ALA A 94 -15.61 4.26 -18.26
CA ALA A 94 -14.34 4.82 -17.78
C ALA A 94 -13.23 4.68 -18.83
N GLU A 95 -13.08 3.48 -19.41
CA GLU A 95 -12.08 3.23 -20.44
C GLU A 95 -12.36 4.02 -21.72
N ALA A 96 -13.63 4.11 -22.14
CA ALA A 96 -14.03 4.90 -23.30
C ALA A 96 -13.64 6.38 -23.12
N ASP A 97 -13.85 6.96 -21.94
CA ASP A 97 -13.48 8.35 -21.64
C ASP A 97 -11.96 8.56 -21.57
N PHE A 98 -11.20 7.62 -20.99
CA PHE A 98 -9.74 7.70 -21.03
C PHE A 98 -9.19 7.59 -22.47
N ASN A 99 -9.80 6.75 -23.31
CA ASN A 99 -9.45 6.63 -24.73
C ASN A 99 -9.81 7.89 -25.52
N ALA A 100 -10.97 8.47 -25.25
CA ALA A 100 -11.38 9.75 -25.85
C ALA A 100 -10.43 10.89 -25.44
N LEU A 101 -10.03 10.93 -24.17
CA LEU A 101 -9.06 11.91 -23.66
C LEU A 101 -7.72 11.80 -24.41
N LEU A 102 -7.24 10.57 -24.65
CA LEU A 102 -6.02 10.36 -25.43
C LEU A 102 -6.20 10.79 -26.89
N GLY A 103 -7.34 10.50 -27.51
CA GLY A 103 -7.64 10.93 -28.88
C GLY A 103 -7.63 12.45 -29.04
N LEU A 104 -8.08 13.19 -28.02
CA LEU A 104 -8.07 14.67 -28.02
C LEU A 104 -6.69 15.28 -27.74
N SER A 105 -5.80 14.57 -27.06
CA SER A 105 -4.49 15.10 -26.65
C SER A 105 -3.41 14.01 -26.68
N PRO A 106 -3.08 13.46 -27.87
CA PRO A 106 -2.13 12.36 -27.99
C PRO A 106 -0.68 12.76 -27.65
N SER A 107 -0.38 14.06 -27.62
CA SER A 107 0.93 14.58 -27.20
C SER A 107 0.94 15.06 -25.75
N ASP A 108 -0.18 14.97 -25.01
CA ASP A 108 -0.21 15.32 -23.60
C ASP A 108 0.27 14.13 -22.75
N PRO A 109 1.47 14.22 -22.14
CA PRO A 109 2.03 13.15 -21.35
C PRO A 109 1.13 12.77 -20.15
N ALA A 110 0.41 13.73 -19.56
CA ALA A 110 -0.43 13.50 -18.39
C ALA A 110 -1.57 12.50 -18.67
N VAL A 111 -2.10 12.46 -19.90
CA VAL A 111 -3.17 11.54 -20.28
C VAL A 111 -2.72 10.08 -20.22
N TYR A 112 -1.48 9.81 -20.63
CA TYR A 112 -0.88 8.48 -20.50
C TYR A 112 -0.67 8.08 -19.04
N LEU A 113 -0.29 9.04 -18.18
CA LEU A 113 -0.14 8.77 -16.75
C LEU A 113 -1.49 8.40 -16.11
N ASP A 114 -2.55 9.16 -16.43
CA ASP A 114 -3.90 8.93 -15.91
C ASP A 114 -4.45 7.56 -16.34
N ARG A 115 -4.39 7.27 -17.65
CA ARG A 115 -4.90 6.00 -18.20
C ARG A 115 -4.04 4.80 -17.79
N GLY A 116 -2.71 4.97 -17.70
CA GLY A 116 -1.82 3.95 -17.19
C GLY A 116 -2.14 3.58 -15.74
N TYR A 117 -2.46 4.55 -14.89
CA TYR A 117 -2.88 4.28 -13.51
C TYR A 117 -4.26 3.63 -13.41
N TYR A 118 -5.19 3.99 -14.29
CA TYR A 118 -6.44 3.26 -14.46
C TYR A 118 -6.17 1.79 -14.79
N TYR A 119 -5.37 1.50 -15.82
CA TYR A 119 -5.02 0.12 -16.18
C TYR A 119 -4.32 -0.64 -15.07
N LEU A 120 -3.42 0.01 -14.30
CA LEU A 120 -2.80 -0.61 -13.13
C LEU A 120 -3.84 -1.02 -12.07
N ARG A 121 -4.82 -0.17 -11.74
CA ARG A 121 -5.90 -0.50 -10.79
C ARG A 121 -6.81 -1.62 -11.32
N ARG A 122 -6.93 -1.74 -12.64
CA ARG A 122 -7.63 -2.84 -13.33
C ARG A 122 -6.79 -4.10 -13.51
N GLN A 123 -5.56 -4.12 -13.01
CA GLN A 123 -4.59 -5.22 -13.19
C GLN A 123 -4.27 -5.54 -14.67
N ARG A 124 -4.54 -4.58 -15.57
CA ARG A 124 -4.18 -4.64 -16.99
C ARG A 124 -2.74 -4.16 -17.18
N TYR A 125 -1.80 -4.96 -16.70
CA TYR A 125 -0.40 -4.55 -16.55
C TYR A 125 0.29 -4.23 -17.88
N ALA A 126 -0.01 -4.97 -18.95
CA ALA A 126 0.57 -4.72 -20.27
C ALA A 126 0.16 -3.34 -20.82
N ASP A 127 -1.12 -2.98 -20.68
CA ASP A 127 -1.65 -1.68 -21.11
C ASP A 127 -1.07 -0.54 -20.26
N ALA A 128 -0.98 -0.74 -18.94
CA ALA A 128 -0.36 0.23 -18.03
C ALA A 128 1.11 0.49 -18.38
N ILE A 129 1.89 -0.57 -18.68
CA ILE A 129 3.29 -0.43 -19.11
C ILE A 129 3.37 0.34 -20.43
N ALA A 130 2.51 0.01 -21.42
CA ALA A 130 2.51 0.69 -22.70
C ALA A 130 2.27 2.20 -22.55
N ASP A 131 1.29 2.59 -21.73
CA ASP A 131 0.99 3.99 -21.45
C ASP A 131 2.10 4.71 -20.69
N PHE A 132 2.61 4.13 -19.59
CA PHE A 132 3.70 4.77 -18.85
C PHE A 132 4.97 4.90 -19.70
N MET A 133 5.27 3.94 -20.58
CA MET A 133 6.38 4.05 -21.53
C MET A 133 6.12 5.12 -22.59
N ALA A 134 4.90 5.29 -23.09
CA ALA A 134 4.56 6.35 -24.02
C ALA A 134 4.71 7.74 -23.37
N GLY A 135 4.17 7.94 -22.16
CA GLY A 135 4.35 9.17 -21.41
C GLY A 135 5.82 9.46 -21.07
N ALA A 136 6.62 8.44 -20.72
CA ALA A 136 8.06 8.58 -20.50
C ALA A 136 8.84 9.04 -21.75
N ARG A 137 8.40 8.67 -22.96
CA ARG A 137 9.01 9.17 -24.21
C ARG A 137 8.72 10.64 -24.44
N LEU A 138 7.54 11.11 -24.05
CA LEU A 138 7.13 12.51 -24.17
C LEU A 138 7.80 13.39 -23.10
N GLU A 139 7.97 12.88 -21.87
CA GLU A 139 8.64 13.57 -20.77
C GLU A 139 9.74 12.71 -20.12
N PRO A 140 10.92 12.60 -20.73
CA PRO A 140 11.97 11.68 -20.28
C PRO A 140 12.60 12.04 -18.93
N ARG A 141 12.38 13.26 -18.43
CA ARG A 141 12.88 13.74 -17.13
C ARG A 141 11.83 13.71 -16.02
N LYS A 142 10.61 13.25 -16.30
CA LYS A 142 9.54 13.19 -15.31
C LYS A 142 9.66 11.92 -14.47
N THR A 143 9.91 12.07 -13.17
CA THR A 143 10.04 10.96 -12.21
C THR A 143 8.80 10.07 -12.10
N ALA A 144 7.62 10.62 -12.41
CA ALA A 144 6.34 9.93 -12.26
C ALA A 144 6.24 8.64 -13.11
N TYR A 145 6.82 8.61 -14.32
CA TYR A 145 6.73 7.44 -15.20
C TYR A 145 7.59 6.25 -14.75
N PRO A 146 8.91 6.39 -14.49
CA PRO A 146 9.69 5.28 -13.95
C PRO A 146 9.16 4.81 -12.59
N TYR A 147 8.67 5.72 -11.74
CA TYR A 147 7.99 5.34 -10.51
C TYR A 147 6.73 4.49 -10.79
N ALA A 148 5.87 4.93 -11.72
CA ALA A 148 4.66 4.19 -12.09
C ALA A 148 4.95 2.82 -12.70
N LEU A 149 5.97 2.72 -13.57
CA LEU A 149 6.45 1.44 -14.11
C LEU A 149 6.94 0.50 -13.01
N GLY A 150 7.69 1.03 -12.03
CA GLY A 150 8.12 0.26 -10.87
C GLY A 150 6.94 -0.31 -10.09
N ARG A 151 5.87 0.47 -9.91
CA ARG A 151 4.63 0.00 -9.27
C ARG A 151 3.95 -1.11 -10.05
N VAL A 152 3.94 -1.05 -11.38
CA VAL A 152 3.38 -2.13 -12.21
C VAL A 152 4.18 -3.41 -12.00
N TYR A 153 5.51 -3.35 -12.10
CA TYR A 153 6.35 -4.54 -11.90
C TYR A 153 6.22 -5.10 -10.47
N ALA A 154 6.12 -4.25 -9.46
CA ALA A 154 5.89 -4.69 -8.08
C ALA A 154 4.54 -5.41 -7.94
N ALA A 155 3.47 -4.89 -8.55
CA ALA A 155 2.15 -5.54 -8.55
C ALA A 155 2.15 -6.90 -9.28
N MET A 156 3.06 -7.09 -10.24
CA MET A 156 3.28 -8.37 -10.92
C MET A 156 4.21 -9.34 -10.14
N GLY A 157 4.69 -8.97 -8.94
CA GLY A 157 5.68 -9.73 -8.18
C GLY A 157 7.11 -9.68 -8.77
N GLN A 158 7.35 -8.86 -9.80
CA GLN A 158 8.64 -8.74 -10.49
C GLN A 158 9.53 -7.71 -9.77
N HIS A 159 9.88 -8.00 -8.51
CA HIS A 159 10.52 -7.03 -7.61
C HIS A 159 11.88 -6.51 -8.10
N GLU A 160 12.70 -7.34 -8.77
CA GLU A 160 13.98 -6.86 -9.34
C GLU A 160 13.76 -5.85 -10.49
N ARG A 161 12.75 -6.06 -11.35
CA ARG A 161 12.38 -5.08 -12.38
C ARG A 161 11.79 -3.82 -11.78
N ALA A 162 11.02 -3.96 -10.69
CA ALA A 162 10.52 -2.82 -9.95
C ALA A 162 11.67 -1.96 -9.39
N ILE A 163 12.68 -2.59 -8.77
CA ILE A 163 13.90 -1.93 -8.30
C ILE A 163 14.60 -1.18 -9.44
N GLY A 164 14.74 -1.80 -10.62
CA GLY A 164 15.28 -1.15 -11.81
C GLY A 164 14.56 0.15 -12.17
N SER A 165 13.23 0.11 -12.28
CA SER A 165 12.43 1.30 -12.57
C SER A 165 12.49 2.35 -11.45
N TYR A 166 12.52 1.95 -10.17
CA TYR A 166 12.68 2.89 -9.08
C TYR A 166 14.08 3.52 -9.03
N ASN A 167 15.12 2.79 -9.45
CA ASN A 167 16.46 3.36 -9.64
C ASN A 167 16.43 4.49 -10.67
N ASP A 168 15.71 4.32 -11.78
CA ASP A 168 15.54 5.37 -12.78
C ASP A 168 14.81 6.60 -12.21
N ALA A 169 13.76 6.40 -11.42
CA ALA A 169 13.09 7.52 -10.74
C ALA A 169 14.04 8.26 -9.77
N ILE A 170 14.81 7.52 -8.97
CA ILE A 170 15.77 8.07 -7.99
C ILE A 170 16.96 8.75 -8.69
N ARG A 171 17.33 8.31 -9.90
CA ARG A 171 18.35 8.98 -10.72
C ARG A 171 17.88 10.34 -11.24
N LEU A 172 16.58 10.48 -11.52
CA LEU A 172 15.98 11.75 -11.93
C LEU A 172 15.77 12.69 -10.74
N ASP A 173 15.38 12.15 -9.57
CA ASP A 173 15.28 12.88 -8.31
C ASP A 173 15.80 12.02 -7.15
N SER A 174 17.01 12.35 -6.67
CA SER A 174 17.69 11.59 -5.62
C SER A 174 16.98 11.59 -4.26
N GLN A 175 16.02 12.49 -4.06
CA GLN A 175 15.24 12.65 -2.83
C GLN A 175 13.75 12.35 -3.03
N ASP A 176 13.34 11.69 -4.14
CA ASP A 176 11.95 11.25 -4.30
C ASP A 176 11.65 10.17 -3.25
N ALA A 177 11.10 10.62 -2.13
CA ALA A 177 10.82 9.79 -0.97
C ALA A 177 9.86 8.64 -1.30
N ARG A 178 8.94 8.81 -2.27
CA ARG A 178 8.03 7.74 -2.69
C ARG A 178 8.78 6.63 -3.41
N ALA A 179 9.69 6.99 -4.32
CA ALA A 179 10.50 6.01 -5.04
C ALA A 179 11.46 5.28 -4.09
N LEU A 180 12.01 5.97 -3.10
CA LEU A 180 12.84 5.36 -2.06
C LEU A 180 12.04 4.35 -1.22
N LEU A 181 10.85 4.71 -0.75
CA LEU A 181 9.99 3.79 0.01
C LEU A 181 9.59 2.56 -0.81
N ALA A 182 9.14 2.77 -2.04
CA ALA A 182 8.71 1.67 -2.90
C ALA A 182 9.87 0.74 -3.28
N ARG A 183 11.09 1.28 -3.45
CA ARG A 183 12.29 0.46 -3.66
C ARG A 183 12.70 -0.31 -2.40
N ALA A 184 12.58 0.31 -1.23
CA ALA A 184 12.83 -0.35 0.04
C ALA A 184 11.88 -1.54 0.23
N GLU A 185 10.59 -1.35 -0.03
CA GLU A 185 9.58 -2.41 0.02
C GLU A 185 9.88 -3.55 -0.98
N ALA A 186 10.21 -3.22 -2.23
CA ALA A 186 10.62 -4.24 -3.21
C ALA A 186 11.87 -5.04 -2.76
N LYS A 187 12.80 -4.39 -2.05
CA LYS A 187 13.96 -5.07 -1.45
C LYS A 187 13.59 -5.95 -0.26
N ILE A 188 12.63 -5.55 0.58
CA ILE A 188 12.09 -6.41 1.65
C ILE A 188 11.56 -7.73 1.06
N ASN A 189 10.83 -7.66 -0.05
CA ASN A 189 10.25 -8.84 -0.72
C ASN A 189 11.29 -9.76 -1.36
N LEU A 190 12.51 -9.25 -1.55
CA LEU A 190 13.66 -10.03 -2.01
C LEU A 190 14.60 -10.40 -0.86
N GLU A 191 14.17 -10.20 0.39
CA GLU A 191 14.95 -10.45 1.60
C GLU A 191 16.26 -9.65 1.69
N ARG A 192 16.34 -8.52 0.95
CA ARG A 192 17.49 -7.60 0.92
C ARG A 192 17.37 -6.56 2.03
N TYR A 193 17.28 -7.02 3.28
CA TYR A 193 16.93 -6.19 4.44
C TYR A 193 17.92 -5.04 4.69
N ALA A 194 19.23 -5.29 4.59
CA ALA A 194 20.25 -4.26 4.78
C ALA A 194 20.12 -3.13 3.74
N ASP A 195 19.93 -3.50 2.47
CA ASP A 195 19.71 -2.55 1.37
C ASP A 195 18.40 -1.77 1.52
N ALA A 196 17.36 -2.39 2.06
CA ALA A 196 16.07 -1.75 2.32
C ALA A 196 16.19 -0.70 3.41
N LYS A 197 16.92 -0.97 4.51
CA LYS A 197 17.17 0.00 5.58
C LYS A 197 17.86 1.27 5.08
N VAL A 198 18.79 1.16 4.13
CA VAL A 198 19.43 2.32 3.52
C VAL A 198 18.41 3.23 2.84
N ASP A 199 17.45 2.64 2.12
CA ASP A 199 16.42 3.39 1.42
C ASP A 199 15.38 3.98 2.37
N TYR A 200 14.94 3.24 3.39
CA TYR A 200 14.07 3.79 4.45
C TYR A 200 14.75 4.94 5.19
N ASN A 201 16.04 4.82 5.52
CA ASN A 201 16.82 5.89 6.13
C ASN A 201 16.83 7.16 5.27
N ARG A 202 17.05 7.01 3.96
CA ARG A 202 17.02 8.14 3.03
C ARG A 202 15.64 8.73 2.90
N ALA A 203 14.60 7.90 2.81
CA ALA A 203 13.21 8.35 2.75
C ALA A 203 12.83 9.16 4.00
N LEU A 204 13.16 8.68 5.20
CA LEU A 204 12.89 9.37 6.48
C LEU A 204 13.64 10.70 6.64
N ARG A 205 14.83 10.84 6.03
CA ARG A 205 15.56 12.12 5.96
C ARG A 205 15.02 13.06 4.89
N SER A 206 14.30 12.52 3.92
CA SER A 206 13.61 13.30 2.89
C SER A 206 12.29 13.82 3.44
N ALA A 207 11.73 14.86 2.82
CA ALA A 207 10.46 15.44 3.24
C ALA A 207 9.26 14.52 2.91
N LEU A 208 9.08 13.43 3.68
CA LEU A 208 7.91 12.56 3.59
C LEU A 208 6.64 13.38 3.84
N ARG A 209 5.75 13.40 2.84
CA ARG A 209 4.61 14.30 2.78
C ARG A 209 3.50 13.91 3.75
N SER A 210 3.31 12.62 4.00
CA SER A 210 2.22 12.10 4.84
C SER A 210 2.73 11.44 6.12
N SER A 211 1.92 11.52 7.19
CA SER A 211 2.10 10.70 8.39
C SER A 211 2.07 9.21 8.08
N THR A 212 1.22 8.80 7.13
CA THR A 212 1.11 7.43 6.64
C THR A 212 2.43 6.94 6.01
N ASP A 213 3.07 7.76 5.18
CA ASP A 213 4.35 7.36 4.57
C ASP A 213 5.46 7.23 5.62
N ARG A 214 5.49 8.13 6.61
CA ARG A 214 6.42 8.04 7.75
C ARG A 214 6.18 6.78 8.58
N PHE A 215 4.93 6.46 8.85
CA PHE A 215 4.55 5.25 9.55
C PHE A 215 5.10 4.01 8.82
N PHE A 216 4.82 3.87 7.52
CA PHE A 216 5.31 2.73 6.73
C PHE A 216 6.84 2.68 6.64
N ALA A 217 7.50 3.85 6.60
CA ALA A 217 8.95 3.92 6.62
C ALA A 217 9.55 3.38 7.93
N TYR A 218 8.99 3.79 9.07
CA TYR A 218 9.41 3.29 10.38
C TYR A 218 9.11 1.80 10.55
N VAL A 219 7.89 1.36 10.23
CA VAL A 219 7.52 -0.06 10.31
C VAL A 219 8.41 -0.92 9.42
N GLY A 220 8.65 -0.51 8.18
CA GLY A 220 9.49 -1.25 7.25
C GLY A 220 10.96 -1.30 7.67
N ARG A 221 11.52 -0.18 8.16
CA ARG A 221 12.90 -0.13 8.68
C ARG A 221 13.05 -0.96 9.96
N GLY A 222 12.08 -0.88 10.86
CA GLY A 222 12.03 -1.66 12.10
C GLY A 222 11.92 -3.15 11.83
N TYR A 223 11.09 -3.55 10.86
CA TYR A 223 11.00 -4.94 10.41
C TYR A 223 12.34 -5.44 9.85
N ALA A 224 12.98 -4.67 8.98
CA ALA A 224 14.29 -5.03 8.45
C ALA A 224 15.36 -5.13 9.54
N ALA A 225 15.36 -4.21 10.52
CA ALA A 225 16.25 -4.25 11.68
C ALA A 225 15.99 -5.50 12.55
N MET A 226 14.71 -5.84 12.78
CA MET A 226 14.30 -7.03 13.53
C MET A 226 14.80 -8.32 12.87
N VAL A 227 14.68 -8.45 11.55
CA VAL A 227 15.18 -9.63 10.82
C VAL A 227 16.70 -9.72 10.85
N LEU A 228 17.40 -8.57 10.86
CA LEU A 228 18.86 -8.48 11.02
C LEU A 228 19.32 -8.60 12.47
N GLU A 229 18.42 -8.91 13.40
CA GLU A 229 18.69 -9.03 14.84
C GLU A 229 19.20 -7.75 15.52
N GLU A 230 18.92 -6.59 14.92
CA GLU A 230 19.24 -5.28 15.46
C GLU A 230 18.10 -4.78 16.38
N TRP A 231 17.89 -5.48 17.49
CA TRP A 231 16.70 -5.36 18.33
C TRP A 231 16.44 -3.94 18.85
N ASP A 232 17.47 -3.22 19.29
CA ASP A 232 17.31 -1.86 19.81
C ASP A 232 16.89 -0.87 18.71
N ALA A 233 17.43 -1.01 17.51
CA ALA A 233 17.03 -0.20 16.36
C ALA A 233 15.59 -0.52 15.94
N ALA A 234 15.22 -1.81 15.96
CA ALA A 234 13.86 -2.25 15.66
C ALA A 234 12.85 -1.65 16.65
N VAL A 235 13.11 -1.75 17.97
CA VAL A 235 12.24 -1.15 19.00
C VAL A 235 12.09 0.35 18.80
N MET A 236 13.19 1.07 18.57
CA MET A 236 13.15 2.52 18.33
C MET A 236 12.26 2.88 17.13
N ASP A 237 12.33 2.10 16.05
CA ASP A 237 11.48 2.32 14.88
C ASP A 237 10.01 2.00 15.15
N PHE A 238 9.71 0.92 15.87
CA PHE A 238 8.34 0.60 16.24
C PHE A 238 7.76 1.62 17.22
N ASP A 239 8.56 2.18 18.14
CA ASP A 239 8.13 3.29 19.00
C ASP A 239 7.70 4.49 18.15
N ARG A 240 8.51 4.89 17.16
CA ARG A 240 8.16 5.98 16.22
C ARG A 240 6.94 5.69 15.36
N ALA A 241 6.74 4.43 14.97
CA ALA A 241 5.52 4.03 14.29
C ALA A 241 4.29 4.15 15.20
N LEU A 242 4.41 3.73 16.47
CA LEU A 242 3.33 3.79 17.46
C LEU A 242 3.02 5.20 17.96
N GLU A 243 3.96 6.14 17.85
CA GLU A 243 3.69 7.58 18.01
C GLU A 243 2.70 8.09 16.93
N ILE A 244 2.71 7.51 15.72
CA ILE A 244 1.83 7.91 14.61
C ILE A 244 0.51 7.17 14.66
N ASP A 245 0.55 5.84 14.81
CA ASP A 245 -0.63 5.01 15.00
C ASP A 245 -0.41 4.09 16.19
N GLN A 246 -0.98 4.50 17.32
CA GLN A 246 -0.87 3.76 18.57
C GLN A 246 -1.46 2.35 18.46
N ASN A 247 -2.42 2.11 17.59
CA ASN A 247 -3.16 0.85 17.52
C ASN A 247 -2.62 -0.10 16.43
N ALA A 248 -1.47 0.21 15.83
CA ALA A 248 -0.86 -0.60 14.79
C ALA A 248 -0.40 -1.98 15.32
N PHE A 249 -1.28 -2.99 15.18
CA PHE A 249 -1.08 -4.35 15.69
C PHE A 249 0.31 -4.92 15.37
N ASN A 250 0.74 -4.86 14.10
CA ASN A 250 2.04 -5.39 13.69
C ASN A 250 3.21 -4.68 14.39
N ALA A 251 3.14 -3.35 14.56
CA ALA A 251 4.20 -2.61 15.24
C ALA A 251 4.25 -2.99 16.74
N ILE A 252 3.10 -3.19 17.39
CA ILE A 252 3.03 -3.65 18.79
C ILE A 252 3.65 -5.05 18.93
N VAL A 253 3.23 -6.01 18.10
CA VAL A 253 3.71 -7.40 18.15
C VAL A 253 5.21 -7.48 17.84
N TRP A 254 5.69 -6.74 16.85
CA TRP A 254 7.11 -6.75 16.49
C TRP A 254 7.98 -6.00 17.50
N ARG A 255 7.44 -4.98 18.17
CA ARG A 255 8.09 -4.35 19.33
C ARG A 255 8.17 -5.31 20.51
N ALA A 256 7.10 -6.05 20.81
CA ALA A 256 7.07 -7.07 21.84
C ALA A 256 8.15 -8.14 21.60
N TYR A 257 8.19 -8.68 20.37
CA TYR A 257 9.18 -9.67 19.97
C TYR A 257 10.61 -9.13 20.09
N SER A 258 10.85 -7.91 19.62
CA SER A 258 12.17 -7.29 19.71
C SER A 258 12.60 -7.04 21.16
N ASN A 259 11.65 -6.61 22.03
CA ASN A 259 11.86 -6.46 23.47
C ASN A 259 12.21 -7.78 24.15
N GLU A 260 11.53 -8.86 23.78
CA GLU A 260 11.84 -10.20 24.27
C GLU A 260 13.26 -10.62 23.88
N ARG A 261 13.63 -10.45 22.60
CA ARG A 261 14.95 -10.85 22.08
C ARG A 261 16.10 -10.10 22.75
N ARG A 262 15.88 -8.86 23.19
CA ARG A 262 16.85 -8.08 23.99
C ARG A 262 16.72 -8.26 25.52
N GLY A 263 15.92 -9.22 25.98
CA GLY A 263 15.79 -9.58 27.40
C GLY A 263 14.89 -8.66 28.24
N ARG A 264 14.14 -7.74 27.61
CA ARG A 264 13.18 -6.85 28.28
C ARG A 264 11.81 -7.52 28.34
N VAL A 265 11.72 -8.61 29.10
CA VAL A 265 10.53 -9.48 29.16
C VAL A 265 9.27 -8.74 29.63
N ASP A 266 9.38 -7.86 30.63
CA ASP A 266 8.22 -7.12 31.16
C ASP A 266 7.57 -6.24 30.07
N LEU A 267 8.39 -5.52 29.30
CA LEU A 267 7.92 -4.70 28.17
C LEU A 267 7.32 -5.55 27.05
N ALA A 268 7.88 -6.74 26.81
CA ALA A 268 7.34 -7.67 25.81
C ALA A 268 5.96 -8.22 26.23
N ILE A 269 5.79 -8.56 27.51
CA ILE A 269 4.51 -9.01 28.06
C ILE A 269 3.45 -7.92 27.93
N GLU A 270 3.77 -6.67 28.32
CA GLU A 270 2.86 -5.52 28.19
C GLU A 270 2.37 -5.34 26.73
N ASP A 271 3.28 -5.38 25.77
CA ASP A 271 2.92 -5.25 24.35
C ASP A 271 2.09 -6.43 23.84
N TYR A 272 2.42 -7.67 24.21
CA TYR A 272 1.64 -8.83 23.81
C TYR A 272 0.23 -8.83 24.42
N GLU A 273 0.09 -8.42 25.68
CA GLU A 273 -1.22 -8.24 26.32
C GLU A 273 -2.04 -7.19 25.58
N ARG A 274 -1.41 -6.05 25.28
CA ARG A 274 -2.01 -4.99 24.50
C ARG A 274 -2.44 -5.48 23.12
N ALA A 275 -1.59 -6.21 22.40
CA ALA A 275 -1.89 -6.76 21.07
C ALA A 275 -3.10 -7.70 21.09
N ILE A 276 -3.22 -8.57 22.12
CA ILE A 276 -4.35 -9.50 22.28
C ILE A 276 -5.68 -8.75 22.47
N THR A 277 -5.69 -7.54 23.02
CA THR A 277 -6.94 -6.75 23.10
C THR A 277 -7.47 -6.36 21.71
N TYR A 278 -6.57 -6.14 20.74
CA TYR A 278 -6.92 -5.77 19.37
C TYR A 278 -7.14 -7.00 18.49
N ASP A 279 -6.37 -8.07 18.68
CA ASP A 279 -6.62 -9.37 18.06
C ASP A 279 -6.53 -10.57 19.02
N PRO A 280 -7.65 -10.93 19.68
CA PRO A 280 -7.68 -12.08 20.57
C PRO A 280 -7.49 -13.42 19.84
N ALA A 281 -7.72 -13.46 18.52
CA ALA A 281 -7.63 -14.68 17.74
C ALA A 281 -6.18 -15.01 17.33
N ASP A 282 -5.27 -14.04 17.33
CA ASP A 282 -3.89 -14.24 16.90
C ASP A 282 -3.17 -15.26 17.80
N ALA A 283 -2.93 -16.45 17.22
CA ALA A 283 -2.37 -17.57 17.96
C ALA A 283 -0.89 -17.34 18.32
N ALA A 284 -0.13 -16.69 17.44
CA ALA A 284 1.29 -16.44 17.64
C ALA A 284 1.55 -15.54 18.86
N THR A 285 0.76 -14.47 19.00
CA THR A 285 0.81 -13.54 20.13
C THR A 285 0.42 -14.22 21.44
N ARG A 286 -0.66 -15.03 21.45
CA ARG A 286 -1.07 -15.79 22.64
C ARG A 286 -0.02 -16.81 23.09
N ILE A 287 0.54 -17.57 22.14
CA ILE A 287 1.61 -18.54 22.43
C ILE A 287 2.83 -17.83 23.00
N SER A 288 3.21 -16.68 22.42
CA SER A 288 4.35 -15.89 22.89
C SER A 288 4.12 -15.38 24.32
N LEU A 289 2.96 -14.80 24.61
CA LEU A 289 2.61 -14.33 25.95
C LEU A 289 2.58 -15.47 26.97
N GLN A 290 1.94 -16.59 26.64
CA GLN A 290 1.87 -17.75 27.55
C GLN A 290 3.26 -18.28 27.89
N ARG A 291 4.15 -18.39 26.89
CA ARG A 291 5.54 -18.82 27.07
C ARG A 291 6.34 -17.87 27.97
N LEU A 292 6.11 -16.56 27.85
CA LEU A 292 6.83 -15.59 28.68
C LEU A 292 6.35 -15.57 30.13
N ARG A 293 5.06 -15.79 30.37
CA ARG A 293 4.50 -15.89 31.73
C ARG A 293 4.86 -17.19 32.46
N SER A 294 5.29 -18.22 31.73
CA SER A 294 5.64 -19.53 32.30
C SER A 294 7.12 -19.69 32.66
N LYS A 295 7.94 -18.65 32.48
CA LYS A 295 9.37 -18.63 32.81
C LYS A 295 9.60 -17.87 34.11
#